data_AF-A0AA38IFJ2-F1
#
_entry.id   AF-A0AA38IFJ2-F1
#
_cell.length_a   1.000
_cell.length_b   1.000
_cell.length_c   1.000
_cell.angle_alpha   90.00
_cell.angle_beta   90.00
_cell.angle_gamma   90.00
#
_symmetry.space_group_name_H-M   'P 1'
#
loop_
_entity.id
_entity.type
_entity.pdbx_description
1 polymer ?
#
loop_
_entity_poly.entity_id
_entity_poly.type
_entity_poly.pdbx_seq_one_letter_code
_entity_poly.pdbx_strand_id
1 'polypeptide(L)'
;MGYFKESSCVEENTCLGVAYPMDESPRQVFSSTQEDSSKKYLLQMVSLFYGYSPKDVRRLAYEYAEPTSLGRATSFNAQNVIVFFDKLAEVMDKHGFSASDIWNVDETGVSTVLKPNKIVAAKGKRNIGAMASGERGTNVTVVTAVSAYENTVLPLFVFNRKQFKSHSLNGGPPG
;
A
#
# COMPACT_ATOMS: atom_id res chain seq x y z
N MET A 1 34.84 22.27 -12.69
CA MET A 1 35.63 23.21 -13.53
C MET A 1 34.99 23.24 -14.90
N GLY A 2 34.30 24.31 -15.25
CA GLY A 2 33.58 24.44 -16.52
C GLY A 2 32.82 25.76 -16.55
N TYR A 3 33.48 26.78 -17.11
CA TYR A 3 32.94 28.11 -17.33
C TYR A 3 32.10 28.12 -18.61
N PHE A 4 30.97 28.82 -18.61
CA PHE A 4 30.47 29.47 -19.82
C PHE A 4 29.98 30.87 -19.44
N LYS A 5 30.55 31.87 -20.10
CA LYS A 5 30.31 33.30 -19.91
C LYS A 5 29.72 33.79 -21.22
N GLU A 6 28.55 34.40 -21.19
CA GLU A 6 28.12 35.31 -22.25
C GLU A 6 27.68 36.62 -21.62
N SER A 7 28.18 37.71 -22.19
CA SER A 7 28.24 39.04 -21.60
C SER A 7 27.14 39.93 -22.18
N SER A 8 26.47 40.71 -21.35
CA SER A 8 26.25 42.14 -21.61
C SER A 8 25.56 42.78 -20.40
N CYS A 9 26.18 43.84 -19.88
CA CYS A 9 25.65 44.69 -18.82
C CYS A 9 24.88 45.85 -19.47
N VAL A 10 23.66 46.14 -19.00
CA VAL A 10 23.03 47.46 -19.12
C VAL A 10 22.43 47.82 -17.76
N GLU A 11 23.10 48.80 -17.14
CA GLU A 11 22.66 49.85 -16.20
C GLU A 11 21.73 49.54 -15.00
N GLU A 12 22.36 49.58 -13.82
CA GLU A 12 21.98 50.22 -12.55
C GLU A 12 20.60 50.01 -11.89
N ASN A 13 20.70 49.36 -10.70
CA ASN A 13 19.96 49.60 -9.45
C ASN A 13 18.59 48.93 -9.27
N THR A 14 18.59 47.61 -9.00
CA THR A 14 18.11 46.98 -7.76
C THR A 14 17.93 45.48 -7.97
N CYS A 15 18.80 44.64 -7.40
CA CYS A 15 18.47 43.24 -7.10
C CYS A 15 19.46 42.73 -6.04
N LEU A 16 19.02 42.73 -4.78
CA LEU A 16 19.66 41.92 -3.74
C LEU A 16 19.40 40.45 -4.08
N GLY A 17 20.28 39.88 -4.91
CA GLY A 17 20.30 38.45 -5.19
C GLY A 17 20.72 37.70 -3.93
N VAL A 18 19.75 37.12 -3.22
CA VAL A 18 20.02 36.10 -2.22
C VAL A 18 20.52 34.88 -2.99
N ALA A 19 21.82 34.63 -2.92
CA ALA A 19 22.41 33.38 -3.39
C ALA A 19 21.88 32.25 -2.49
N TYR A 20 20.95 31.44 -3.00
CA TYR A 20 20.60 30.19 -2.36
C TYR A 20 21.73 29.18 -2.62
N PRO A 21 22.36 28.59 -1.60
CA PRO A 21 23.31 27.52 -1.80
C PRO A 21 22.60 26.34 -2.45
N MET A 22 22.91 26.08 -3.72
CA MET A 22 22.50 24.87 -4.43
C MET A 22 23.44 23.72 -4.07
N ASP A 23 23.46 23.33 -2.80
CA ASP A 23 24.13 22.11 -2.35
C ASP A 23 23.31 21.39 -1.28
N GLU A 24 22.04 21.12 -1.60
CA GLU A 24 21.31 20.07 -0.92
C GLU A 24 21.13 18.93 -1.92
N SER A 25 22.05 17.96 -1.86
CA SER A 25 21.77 16.64 -2.41
C SER A 25 20.38 16.20 -1.90
N PRO A 26 19.50 15.69 -2.80
CA PRO A 26 18.15 15.34 -2.40
C PRO A 26 18.22 14.36 -1.21
N ARG A 27 17.46 14.65 -0.14
CA ARG A 27 17.41 13.80 1.06
C ARG A 27 17.18 12.34 0.64
N GLN A 28 18.23 11.53 0.78
CA GLN A 28 18.17 10.11 0.43
C GLN A 28 17.25 9.40 1.42
N VAL A 29 16.18 8.80 0.90
CA VAL A 29 15.22 8.02 1.68
C VAL A 29 15.71 6.58 1.91
N PHE A 30 16.48 6.04 0.95
CA PHE A 30 17.07 4.72 1.02
C PHE A 30 18.59 4.81 1.11
N SER A 31 19.22 3.84 1.77
CA SER A 31 20.67 3.65 1.66
C SER A 31 21.03 3.18 0.24
N SER A 32 22.28 3.39 -0.16
CA SER A 32 22.80 2.90 -1.47
C SER A 32 22.55 1.40 -1.66
N THR A 33 22.77 0.59 -0.61
CA THR A 33 22.53 -0.86 -0.63
C THR A 33 21.05 -1.23 -0.80
N GLN A 34 20.14 -0.50 -0.13
CA GLN A 34 18.70 -0.69 -0.27
C GLN A 34 18.23 -0.35 -1.69
N GLU A 35 18.76 0.74 -2.25
CA GLU A 35 18.45 1.17 -3.62
C GLU A 35 18.93 0.14 -4.65
N ASP A 36 20.13 -0.42 -4.49
CA ASP A 36 20.66 -1.45 -5.39
C ASP A 36 19.87 -2.76 -5.31
N SER A 37 19.45 -3.17 -4.11
CA SER A 37 18.60 -4.35 -3.95
C SER A 37 17.22 -4.15 -4.60
N SER A 38 16.65 -2.95 -4.46
CA SER A 38 15.37 -2.57 -5.06
C SER A 38 15.47 -2.52 -6.59
N LYS A 39 16.54 -1.94 -7.13
CA LYS A 39 16.84 -1.93 -8.57
C LYS A 39 16.95 -3.35 -9.12
N LYS A 40 17.71 -4.22 -8.45
CA LYS A 40 17.87 -5.62 -8.88
C LYS A 40 16.53 -6.36 -8.93
N TYR A 41 15.70 -6.18 -7.91
CA TYR A 41 14.36 -6.77 -7.87
C TYR A 41 13.47 -6.25 -9.01
N LEU A 42 13.46 -4.94 -9.25
CA LEU A 42 12.70 -4.32 -10.34
C LEU A 42 13.14 -4.86 -11.71
N LEU A 43 14.45 -4.98 -11.97
CA LEU A 43 14.97 -5.53 -13.22
C LEU A 43 14.56 -7.00 -13.41
N GLN A 44 14.59 -7.80 -12.34
CA GLN A 44 14.14 -9.20 -12.37
C GLN A 44 12.64 -9.28 -12.69
N MET A 45 11.80 -8.47 -12.04
CA MET A 45 10.35 -8.49 -12.26
C MET A 45 9.95 -7.96 -13.64
N VAL A 46 10.62 -6.92 -14.15
CA VAL A 46 10.41 -6.42 -15.52
C VAL A 46 10.71 -7.50 -16.55
N SER A 47 11.74 -8.32 -16.32
CA SER A 47 12.07 -9.44 -17.20
C SER A 47 11.02 -10.56 -17.19
N LEU A 48 10.33 -10.75 -16.05
CA LEU A 48 9.35 -11.83 -15.86
C LEU A 48 7.93 -11.45 -16.34
N PHE A 49 7.54 -10.17 -16.22
CA PHE A 49 6.15 -9.72 -16.42
C PHE A 49 5.93 -8.79 -17.63
N TYR A 50 6.87 -8.73 -18.59
CA TYR A 50 6.74 -7.94 -19.82
C TYR A 50 6.48 -6.43 -19.62
N GLY A 51 6.99 -5.85 -18.52
CA GLY A 51 7.04 -4.40 -18.30
C GLY A 51 6.28 -3.89 -17.08
N TYR A 52 6.81 -2.81 -16.51
CA TYR A 52 6.21 -2.10 -15.37
C TYR A 52 6.03 -0.62 -15.73
N SER A 53 4.87 -0.04 -15.37
CA SER A 53 4.69 1.40 -15.54
C SER A 53 5.42 2.17 -14.44
N PRO A 54 5.77 3.45 -14.65
CA PRO A 54 6.34 4.30 -13.60
C PRO A 54 5.46 4.39 -12.33
N LYS A 55 4.16 4.14 -12.44
CA LYS A 55 3.25 4.08 -11.28
C LYS A 55 3.49 2.82 -10.45
N ASP A 56 3.68 1.69 -11.11
CA ASP A 56 3.93 0.42 -10.44
C ASP A 56 5.31 0.40 -9.77
N VAL A 57 6.31 0.99 -10.42
CA VAL A 57 7.65 1.15 -9.82
C VAL A 57 7.59 2.00 -8.55
N ARG A 58 6.84 3.12 -8.56
CA ARG A 58 6.65 3.95 -7.36
C ARG A 58 5.89 3.23 -6.25
N ARG A 59 4.89 2.42 -6.61
CA ARG A 59 4.15 1.59 -5.65
C ARG A 59 5.07 0.56 -5.00
N LEU A 60 5.86 -0.15 -5.79
CA LEU A 60 6.83 -1.12 -5.28
C LEU A 60 7.87 -0.48 -4.36
N ALA A 61 8.39 0.70 -4.73
CA ALA A 61 9.32 1.44 -3.87
C ALA A 61 8.66 1.86 -2.55
N TYR A 62 7.37 2.21 -2.56
CA TYR A 62 6.62 2.53 -1.34
C TYR A 62 6.44 1.29 -0.45
N GLU A 63 6.01 0.16 -1.02
CA GLU A 63 5.87 -1.11 -0.30
C GLU A 63 7.21 -1.59 0.29
N TYR A 64 8.32 -1.37 -0.45
CA TYR A 64 9.65 -1.66 0.06
C TYR A 64 10.07 -0.74 1.22
N ALA A 65 9.62 0.52 1.21
CA ALA A 65 9.86 1.47 2.30
C ALA A 65 8.95 1.24 3.51
N GLU A 66 7.83 0.54 3.34
CA GLU A 66 6.91 0.29 4.45
C GLU A 66 7.60 -0.56 5.52
N PRO A 67 7.61 -0.10 6.78
CA PRO A 67 8.28 -0.80 7.85
C PRO A 67 7.54 -2.11 8.13
N THR A 68 8.09 -3.21 7.61
CA THR A 68 7.73 -4.54 8.08
C THR A 68 8.22 -4.67 9.52
N SER A 69 7.36 -5.14 10.43
CA SER A 69 7.76 -5.33 11.82
C SER A 69 9.00 -6.23 11.91
N LEU A 70 9.93 -5.89 12.82
CA LEU A 70 11.19 -6.64 12.98
C LEU A 70 10.93 -8.14 13.17
N GLY A 71 9.89 -8.50 13.94
CA GLY A 71 9.49 -9.89 14.15
C GLY A 71 9.03 -10.62 12.87
N ARG A 72 8.37 -9.93 11.93
CA ARG A 72 8.03 -10.50 10.62
C ARG A 72 9.27 -10.66 9.75
N ALA A 73 10.14 -9.65 9.73
CA ALA A 73 11.36 -9.69 8.92
C ALA A 73 12.33 -10.79 9.38
N THR A 74 12.52 -10.98 10.69
CA THR A 74 13.38 -12.04 11.23
C THR A 74 12.79 -13.44 11.06
N SER A 75 11.46 -13.56 11.13
CA SER A 75 10.77 -14.84 10.93
C SER A 75 10.72 -15.25 9.47
N PHE A 76 10.79 -14.31 8.52
CA PHE A 76 10.81 -14.58 7.09
C PHE A 76 12.25 -14.81 6.58
N ASN A 77 12.88 -15.89 7.04
CA ASN A 77 14.21 -16.31 6.60
C ASN A 77 14.15 -17.64 5.83
N ALA A 78 15.20 -17.94 5.06
CA ALA A 78 15.23 -19.12 4.19
C ALA A 78 15.02 -20.44 4.96
N GLN A 79 15.58 -20.58 6.17
CA GLN A 79 15.43 -21.79 6.97
C GLN A 79 13.98 -22.00 7.41
N ASN A 80 13.33 -20.93 7.88
CA ASN A 80 11.93 -20.98 8.29
C ASN A 80 11.00 -21.29 7.11
N VAL A 81 11.30 -20.74 5.93
CA VAL A 81 10.53 -21.03 4.71
C VAL A 81 10.67 -22.50 4.32
N ILE A 82 11.89 -23.05 4.34
CA ILE A 82 12.13 -24.48 4.06
C ILE A 82 11.36 -25.35 5.06
N VAL A 83 11.53 -25.11 6.36
CA VAL A 83 10.84 -25.88 7.41
C VAL A 83 9.32 -25.79 7.28
N PHE A 84 8.78 -24.65 6.85
CA PHE A 84 7.36 -24.50 6.59
C PHE A 84 6.89 -25.40 5.44
N PHE A 85 7.58 -25.36 4.30
CA PHE A 85 7.20 -26.16 3.12
C PHE A 85 7.42 -27.66 3.33
N ASP A 86 8.45 -28.07 4.09
CA ASP A 86 8.68 -29.47 4.45
C ASP A 86 7.50 -30.01 5.28
N LYS A 87 7.06 -29.25 6.29
CA LYS A 87 5.89 -29.61 7.11
C LYS A 87 4.60 -29.60 6.32
N LEU A 88 4.45 -28.65 5.40
CA LEU A 88 3.29 -28.59 4.52
C LEU A 88 3.22 -29.84 3.64
N ALA A 89 4.34 -30.25 3.04
CA ALA A 89 4.43 -31.47 2.23
C ALA A 89 4.07 -32.72 3.06
N GLU A 90 4.61 -32.86 4.27
CA GLU A 90 4.28 -33.98 5.16
C GLU A 90 2.77 -34.06 5.45
N VAL A 91 2.14 -32.92 5.75
CA VAL A 91 0.69 -32.84 6.03
C VAL A 91 -0.14 -33.14 4.79
N MET A 92 0.29 -32.66 3.61
CA MET A 92 -0.37 -32.93 2.34
C MET A 92 -0.31 -34.41 1.98
N ASP A 93 0.85 -35.06 2.13
CA ASP A 93 1.03 -36.48 1.83
C ASP A 93 0.25 -37.37 2.81
N LYS A 94 0.21 -36.99 4.10
CA LYS A 94 -0.48 -37.74 5.14
C LYS A 94 -2.00 -37.76 4.97
N HIS A 95 -2.59 -36.64 4.56
CA HIS A 95 -4.05 -36.46 4.51
C HIS A 95 -4.62 -36.48 3.10
N GLY A 96 -3.80 -36.34 2.06
CA GLY A 96 -4.24 -36.39 0.67
C GLY A 96 -5.26 -35.31 0.31
N PHE A 97 -5.09 -34.09 0.84
CA PHE A 97 -6.04 -32.99 0.61
C PHE A 97 -6.20 -32.71 -0.89
N SER A 98 -7.44 -32.69 -1.35
CA SER A 98 -7.79 -32.18 -2.68
C SER A 98 -7.94 -30.66 -2.64
N ALA A 99 -7.94 -30.01 -3.81
CA ALA A 99 -8.11 -28.55 -3.89
C ALA A 99 -9.41 -28.06 -3.20
N SER A 100 -10.46 -28.88 -3.17
CA SER A 100 -11.72 -28.54 -2.48
C SER A 100 -11.63 -28.56 -0.96
N ASP A 101 -10.63 -29.24 -0.40
CA ASP A 101 -10.44 -29.37 1.05
C ASP A 101 -9.58 -28.25 1.63
N ILE A 102 -8.89 -27.50 0.77
CA ILE A 102 -8.01 -26.40 1.15
C ILE A 102 -8.81 -25.10 1.08
N TRP A 103 -8.91 -24.41 2.22
CA TRP A 103 -9.62 -23.15 2.37
C TRP A 103 -8.69 -22.06 2.90
N ASN A 104 -8.60 -20.94 2.19
CA ASN A 104 -8.02 -19.71 2.69
C ASN A 104 -9.11 -18.88 3.36
N VAL A 105 -8.86 -18.43 4.59
CA VAL A 105 -9.79 -17.59 5.35
C VAL A 105 -9.05 -16.33 5.75
N ASP A 106 -9.63 -15.18 5.42
CA ASP A 106 -9.03 -13.89 5.78
C ASP A 106 -10.08 -12.86 6.21
N GLU A 107 -9.63 -11.88 6.97
CA GLU A 107 -10.41 -10.78 7.52
C GLU A 107 -10.13 -9.47 6.77
N THR A 108 -11.19 -8.81 6.30
CA THR A 108 -11.07 -7.45 5.75
C THR A 108 -11.95 -6.47 6.53
N GLY A 109 -11.34 -5.39 7.01
CA GLY A 109 -12.05 -4.27 7.61
C GLY A 109 -12.69 -3.38 6.54
N VAL A 110 -14.01 -3.31 6.50
CA VAL A 110 -14.76 -2.42 5.61
C VAL A 110 -15.14 -1.15 6.38
N SER A 111 -14.62 -0.01 5.94
CA SER A 111 -15.00 1.28 6.53
C SER A 111 -16.32 1.78 5.94
N THR A 112 -17.23 2.18 6.82
CA THR A 112 -18.51 2.81 6.47
C THR A 112 -18.36 4.31 6.14
N VAL A 113 -17.17 4.90 6.34
CA VAL A 113 -16.92 6.31 6.01
C VAL A 113 -16.86 6.47 4.50
N LEU A 114 -17.91 7.05 3.94
CA LEU A 114 -17.95 7.41 2.53
C LEU A 114 -16.85 8.44 2.25
N LYS A 115 -16.00 8.15 1.25
CA LYS A 115 -15.10 9.18 0.72
C LYS A 115 -15.97 10.33 0.19
N PRO A 116 -15.76 11.58 0.63
CA PRO A 116 -16.55 12.69 0.11
C PRO A 116 -16.34 12.78 -1.40
N ASN A 117 -17.43 13.05 -2.13
CA ASN A 117 -17.39 13.23 -3.58
C ASN A 117 -16.40 14.33 -3.96
N LYS A 118 -15.82 14.24 -5.17
CA LYS A 118 -14.97 15.30 -5.73
C LYS A 118 -15.75 16.61 -5.73
N ILE A 119 -15.26 17.60 -4.99
CA ILE A 119 -15.88 18.93 -4.93
C ILE A 119 -15.34 19.76 -6.09
N VAL A 120 -16.23 20.17 -6.98
CA VAL A 120 -15.90 21.13 -8.04
C VAL A 120 -15.98 22.53 -7.46
N ALA A 121 -14.95 23.34 -7.68
CA ALA A 121 -14.90 24.72 -7.25
C ALA A 121 -14.25 25.61 -8.30
N ALA A 122 -14.59 26.90 -8.25
CA ALA A 122 -13.99 27.90 -9.12
C ALA A 122 -12.46 27.98 -8.91
N LYS A 123 -11.71 28.09 -10.02
CA LYS A 123 -10.25 28.22 -10.03
C LYS A 123 -9.83 29.39 -9.13
N GLY A 124 -9.06 29.11 -8.09
CA GLY A 124 -8.53 30.13 -7.14
C GLY A 124 -9.17 30.11 -5.74
N LYS A 125 -10.27 29.40 -5.51
CA LYS A 125 -10.83 29.18 -4.17
C LYS A 125 -10.02 28.11 -3.43
N ARG A 126 -9.26 28.50 -2.39
CA ARG A 126 -8.46 27.57 -1.55
C ARG A 126 -9.19 27.05 -0.31
N ASN A 127 -10.24 27.74 0.13
CA ASN A 127 -11.08 27.32 1.26
C ASN A 127 -12.37 26.68 0.74
N ILE A 128 -12.28 25.40 0.40
CA ILE A 128 -13.42 24.56 0.01
C ILE A 128 -13.52 23.47 1.07
N GLY A 129 -14.43 23.65 2.03
CA GLY A 129 -14.69 22.63 3.05
C GLY A 129 -15.54 21.52 2.45
N ALA A 130 -14.97 20.32 2.36
CA ALA A 130 -15.81 19.13 2.29
C ALA A 130 -16.41 18.93 3.69
N MET A 131 -17.71 19.16 3.85
CA MET A 131 -18.43 18.65 5.02
C MET A 131 -18.55 17.13 4.87
N ALA A 132 -17.45 16.41 5.07
CA ALA A 132 -17.53 15.02 5.46
C ALA A 132 -17.89 15.05 6.94
N SER A 133 -19.06 14.52 7.32
CA SER A 133 -19.37 14.31 8.72
C SER A 133 -18.19 13.54 9.32
N GLY A 134 -17.53 14.12 10.31
CA GLY A 134 -16.42 13.51 11.05
C GLY A 134 -16.88 12.33 11.92
N GLU A 135 -17.96 11.67 11.54
CA GLU A 135 -18.36 10.39 12.07
C GLU A 135 -17.29 9.40 11.66
N ARG A 136 -16.37 9.17 12.60
CA ARG A 136 -15.45 8.04 12.58
C ARG A 136 -16.31 6.78 12.48
N GLY A 137 -16.59 6.36 11.25
CA GLY A 137 -17.49 5.26 10.93
C GLY A 137 -17.02 4.01 11.67
N THR A 138 -17.97 3.29 12.26
CA THR A 138 -17.67 1.99 12.86
C THR A 138 -17.25 1.07 11.71
N ASN A 139 -16.01 0.61 11.72
CA ASN A 139 -15.55 -0.41 10.76
C ASN A 139 -16.33 -1.69 11.04
N VAL A 140 -16.86 -2.28 9.97
CA VAL A 140 -17.45 -3.62 10.00
C VAL A 140 -16.39 -4.58 9.51
N THR A 141 -16.15 -5.63 10.26
CA THR A 141 -15.24 -6.69 9.85
C THR A 141 -16.03 -7.66 8.96
N VAL A 142 -15.46 -8.01 7.81
CA VAL A 142 -15.97 -9.07 6.94
C VAL A 142 -14.97 -10.21 6.95
N VAL A 143 -15.45 -11.42 7.25
CA VAL A 143 -14.68 -12.66 7.12
C VAL A 143 -15.11 -13.36 5.85
N THR A 144 -14.15 -13.71 5.01
CA THR A 144 -14.37 -14.45 3.77
C THR A 144 -13.52 -15.71 3.75
N ALA A 145 -14.09 -16.81 3.25
CA ALA A 145 -13.37 -18.07 3.07
C ALA A 145 -13.48 -18.50 1.60
N VAL A 146 -12.34 -18.76 0.96
CA VAL A 146 -12.25 -19.18 -0.45
C VAL A 146 -11.46 -20.48 -0.51
N SER A 147 -12.03 -21.49 -1.15
CA SER A 147 -11.40 -22.76 -1.43
C SER A 147 -10.44 -22.65 -2.61
N ALA A 148 -9.40 -23.48 -2.63
CA ALA A 148 -8.52 -23.60 -3.80
C ALA A 148 -9.24 -24.18 -5.05
N TYR A 149 -10.45 -24.74 -4.88
CA TYR A 149 -11.36 -25.14 -5.96
C TYR A 149 -12.41 -24.05 -6.32
N GLU A 150 -12.16 -22.79 -5.95
CA GLU A 150 -13.02 -21.63 -6.28
C GLU A 150 -14.38 -21.57 -5.55
N ASN A 151 -14.66 -22.49 -4.62
CA ASN A 151 -15.82 -22.36 -3.73
C ASN A 151 -15.61 -21.21 -2.74
N THR A 152 -16.67 -20.45 -2.43
CA THR A 152 -16.60 -19.34 -1.48
C THR A 152 -17.72 -19.46 -0.45
N VAL A 153 -17.40 -19.31 0.84
CA VAL A 153 -18.42 -19.15 1.89
C VAL A 153 -18.93 -17.72 1.83
N LEU A 154 -20.25 -17.54 1.95
CA LEU A 154 -20.88 -16.23 2.00
C LEU A 154 -20.17 -15.33 3.04
N PRO A 155 -19.86 -14.06 2.69
CA PRO A 155 -19.18 -13.15 3.60
C PRO A 155 -19.90 -13.03 4.93
N LEU A 156 -19.20 -13.34 6.02
CA LEU A 156 -19.73 -13.22 7.37
C LEU A 156 -19.40 -11.83 7.91
N PHE A 157 -20.42 -11.09 8.32
CA PHE A 157 -20.25 -9.78 8.93
C PHE A 157 -20.08 -9.91 10.44
N VAL A 158 -18.92 -9.49 10.95
CA VAL A 158 -18.63 -9.38 12.37
C VAL A 158 -18.78 -7.93 12.79
N PHE A 159 -19.81 -7.67 13.59
CA PHE A 159 -20.09 -6.33 14.10
C PHE A 159 -19.44 -6.10 15.47
N ASN A 160 -19.03 -4.85 15.71
CA ASN A 160 -18.51 -4.43 17.01
C ASN A 160 -19.56 -4.61 18.11
N ARG A 161 -19.27 -5.46 19.10
CA ARG A 161 -20.16 -5.73 20.26
C ARG A 161 -20.53 -4.48 21.06
N LYS A 162 -19.59 -3.53 21.25
CA LYS A 162 -19.75 -2.36 22.16
C LYS A 162 -20.30 -1.11 21.48
N GLN A 163 -20.09 -0.96 20.17
CA GLN A 163 -20.57 0.18 19.39
C GLN A 163 -21.48 -0.29 18.25
N PHE A 164 -22.33 -1.28 18.54
CA PHE A 164 -23.31 -1.76 17.59
C PHE A 164 -24.33 -0.65 17.30
N LYS A 165 -24.56 -0.36 16.02
CA LYS A 165 -25.60 0.57 15.57
C LYS A 165 -26.74 -0.26 14.99
N SER A 166 -27.97 0.01 15.40
CA SER A 166 -29.16 -0.71 14.91
C SER A 166 -29.30 -0.66 13.39
N HIS A 167 -28.88 0.45 12.76
CA HIS A 167 -28.91 0.59 11.30
C HIS A 167 -27.90 -0.30 10.56
N SER A 168 -26.95 -0.96 11.25
CA SER A 168 -26.00 -1.90 10.63
C SER A 168 -26.67 -3.18 10.11
N LEU A 169 -27.92 -3.44 10.48
CA LEU A 169 -28.73 -4.56 9.99
C LEU A 169 -29.75 -4.14 8.91
N ASN A 170 -29.84 -2.85 8.59
CA ASN A 170 -30.83 -2.37 7.61
C ASN A 170 -30.51 -2.94 6.23
N GLY A 171 -31.46 -3.68 5.64
CA GLY A 171 -31.28 -4.34 4.34
C GLY A 171 -30.57 -5.69 4.40
N GLY A 172 -30.32 -6.22 5.61
CA GLY A 172 -29.86 -7.59 5.80
C GLY A 172 -30.94 -8.63 5.43
N PRO A 173 -30.55 -9.89 5.16
CA PRO A 173 -31.49 -10.96 4.89
C PRO A 173 -32.46 -11.18 6.08
N PRO A 174 -33.73 -11.53 5.83
CA PRO A 174 -34.65 -11.87 6.90
C PRO A 174 -34.12 -13.12 7.64
N GLY A 175 -34.06 -13.03 8.97
CA GLY A 175 -33.63 -14.11 9.86
C GLY A 175 -34.72 -15.17 10.07
#